data_AF-A0A1N6KJR5-F1
#
_entry.id   AF-A0A1N6KJR5-F1
#
_cell.length_a   1.000
_cell.length_b   1.000
_cell.length_c   1.000
_cell.angle_alpha   90.00
_cell.angle_beta   90.00
_cell.angle_gamma   90.00
#
_symmetry.space_group_name_H-M   'P 1'
#
loop_
_entity.id
_entity.type
_entity.pdbx_description
1 polymer ?
#
loop_
_entity_poly.entity_id
_entity_poly.type
_entity_poly.pdbx_seq_one_letter_code
_entity_poly.pdbx_strand_id
1 'polypeptide(L)'
;MTRYAFCHFCDDVRVEIGFKTSIMGLYGGDLLVPANPTVLPKLCIVAFAITDTDHPFHSLTVQISEGDRVLIDNPIPSETLAGIQRDIQARTDAEDTTSRISIGTNLFISPFAVDRNMTIKTMVIADGEEMVAGRLHVKFASATRTR
;
A
#
# COMPACT_ATOMS: atom_id res chain seq x y z
N MET A 1 8.52 -19.39 -8.30
CA MET A 1 8.46 -17.93 -8.15
C MET A 1 7.20 -17.59 -7.38
N THR A 2 7.33 -17.02 -6.20
CA THR A 2 6.16 -16.61 -5.42
C THR A 2 6.28 -15.14 -5.10
N ARG A 3 5.91 -14.28 -6.06
CA ARG A 3 5.71 -12.86 -5.81
C ARG A 3 4.35 -12.65 -5.15
N TYR A 4 4.27 -11.71 -4.23
CA TYR A 4 3.00 -11.28 -3.67
C TYR A 4 3.09 -9.83 -3.20
N ALA A 5 1.93 -9.21 -3.08
CA ALA A 5 1.81 -7.86 -2.56
C ALA A 5 0.73 -7.81 -1.48
N PHE A 6 0.90 -6.89 -0.54
CA PHE A 6 -0.15 -6.57 0.43
C PHE A 6 -0.10 -5.08 0.77
N CYS A 7 -1.18 -4.52 1.31
CA CYS A 7 -1.15 -3.15 1.82
C CYS A 7 -1.98 -2.96 3.10
N HIS A 8 -1.62 -1.93 3.86
CA HIS A 8 -2.45 -1.38 4.92
C HIS A 8 -3.08 -0.08 4.47
N PHE A 9 -4.37 0.10 4.75
CA PHE A 9 -5.05 1.38 4.64
C PHE A 9 -5.15 1.99 6.04
N CYS A 10 -4.95 3.31 6.16
CA CYS A 10 -4.94 3.98 7.46
C CYS A 10 -5.22 5.49 7.37
N ASP A 11 -5.49 6.13 8.51
CA ASP A 11 -5.68 7.58 8.60
C ASP A 11 -4.36 8.35 8.41
N ASP A 12 -3.27 7.84 9.01
CA ASP A 12 -1.99 8.57 9.09
C ASP A 12 -0.78 7.63 9.10
N VAL A 13 0.32 8.10 8.51
CA VAL A 13 1.65 7.46 8.53
C VAL A 13 2.67 8.51 8.97
N ARG A 14 3.44 8.20 10.01
CA ARG A 14 4.50 9.08 10.52
C ARG A 14 5.84 8.37 10.49
N VAL A 15 6.87 9.10 10.09
CA VAL A 15 8.26 8.67 10.20
C VAL A 15 8.82 9.19 11.51
N GLU A 16 9.24 8.28 12.37
CA GLU A 16 9.81 8.57 13.67
C GLU A 16 11.34 8.46 13.63
N ILE A 17 11.99 8.90 14.72
CA ILE A 17 13.44 8.75 14.90
C ILE A 17 13.84 7.28 14.76
N GLY A 18 14.91 7.04 13.99
CA GLY A 18 15.47 5.70 13.77
C GLY A 18 14.73 4.89 12.71
N PHE A 19 14.13 5.54 11.71
CA PHE A 19 13.43 4.89 10.58
C PHE A 19 12.23 4.04 10.98
N LYS A 20 11.68 4.27 12.18
CA LYS A 20 10.43 3.62 12.61
C LYS A 20 9.26 4.31 11.92
N THR A 21 8.24 3.53 11.60
CA THR A 21 7.00 4.03 11.00
C THR A 21 5.84 3.79 11.96
N SER A 22 5.13 4.85 12.31
CA SER A 22 3.86 4.79 13.04
C SER A 22 2.71 4.76 12.03
N ILE A 23 1.85 3.75 12.13
CA ILE A 23 0.64 3.60 11.31
C ILE A 23 -0.56 3.78 12.22
N MET A 24 -1.40 4.80 11.97
CA MET A 24 -2.51 5.17 12.85
C MET A 24 -3.85 5.03 12.16
N GLY A 25 -4.85 4.50 12.88
CA GLY A 25 -6.21 4.36 12.34
C GLY A 25 -6.28 3.31 11.22
N LEU A 26 -5.74 2.12 11.48
CA LEU A 26 -5.62 1.03 10.51
C LEU A 26 -7.01 0.45 10.19
N TYR A 27 -7.36 0.36 8.91
CA TYR A 27 -8.63 -0.20 8.46
C TYR A 27 -8.47 -1.68 8.07
N GLY A 28 -9.36 -2.53 8.58
CA GLY A 28 -9.34 -3.98 8.34
C GLY A 28 -9.95 -4.44 7.00
N GLY A 29 -10.23 -3.52 6.08
CA GLY A 29 -10.86 -3.81 4.78
C GLY A 29 -12.15 -3.02 4.53
N ASP A 30 -12.78 -2.50 5.58
CA ASP A 30 -13.91 -1.57 5.50
C ASP A 30 -13.57 -0.22 6.15
N LEU A 31 -14.00 0.87 5.52
CA LEU A 31 -14.01 2.22 6.07
C LEU A 31 -15.47 2.69 6.13
N LEU A 32 -15.98 2.90 7.33
CA LEU A 32 -17.32 3.44 7.55
C LEU A 32 -17.25 4.95 7.77
N VAL A 33 -17.86 5.71 6.88
CA VAL A 33 -17.96 7.17 7.00
C VAL A 33 -19.36 7.58 7.49
N PRO A 34 -19.48 8.63 8.34
CA PRO A 34 -20.71 8.90 9.09
C PRO A 34 -21.82 9.55 8.27
N ALA A 35 -21.50 10.26 7.18
CA ALA A 35 -22.48 11.02 6.41
C ALA A 35 -22.11 11.08 4.93
N ASN A 36 -23.10 11.27 4.05
CA ASN A 36 -22.87 11.53 2.63
C ASN A 36 -23.18 13.02 2.32
N PRO A 37 -22.21 13.82 1.84
CA PRO A 37 -20.81 13.49 1.61
C PRO A 37 -19.95 13.56 2.88
N THR A 38 -18.82 12.86 2.88
CA THR A 38 -17.75 12.99 3.89
C THR A 38 -16.43 13.28 3.19
N VAL A 39 -15.60 14.14 3.79
CA VAL A 39 -14.22 14.35 3.36
C VAL A 39 -13.31 13.91 4.50
N LEU A 40 -12.48 12.90 4.25
CA LEU A 40 -11.40 12.56 5.17
C LEU A 40 -10.22 13.51 4.88
N PRO A 41 -9.53 14.01 5.94
CA PRO A 41 -8.34 14.82 5.75
C PRO A 41 -7.29 14.13 4.87
N LYS A 42 -7.15 12.82 5.03
CA LYS A 42 -6.20 11.99 4.30
C LYS A 42 -6.65 10.53 4.33
N LEU A 43 -6.38 9.82 3.24
CA LEU A 43 -6.33 8.35 3.20
C LEU A 43 -4.89 7.94 2.90
N CYS A 44 -4.29 7.16 3.80
CA CYS A 44 -2.95 6.63 3.65
C CYS A 44 -2.98 5.16 3.22
N ILE A 45 -2.03 4.78 2.36
CA ILE A 45 -1.81 3.41 1.92
C ILE A 45 -0.33 3.07 2.12
N VAL A 46 -0.06 2.02 2.88
CA VAL A 46 1.29 1.45 3.05
C VAL A 46 1.32 0.14 2.27
N ALA A 47 1.93 0.15 1.09
CA ALA A 47 1.96 -1.00 0.19
C ALA A 47 3.32 -1.69 0.22
N PHE A 48 3.31 -3.03 0.15
CA PHE A 48 4.49 -3.87 0.13
C PHE A 48 4.45 -4.82 -1.06
N ALA A 49 5.61 -5.01 -1.69
CA ALA A 49 5.86 -5.97 -2.75
C ALA A 49 6.99 -6.90 -2.32
N ILE A 50 6.78 -8.22 -2.47
CA ILE A 50 7.71 -9.23 -2.00
C ILE A 50 8.08 -10.18 -3.13
N THR A 51 9.36 -10.50 -3.26
CA THR A 51 9.90 -11.45 -4.23
C THR A 51 11.04 -12.28 -3.63
N ASP A 52 11.41 -13.37 -4.30
CA ASP A 52 12.58 -14.18 -3.97
C ASP A 52 13.88 -13.42 -4.33
N THR A 53 14.98 -13.61 -3.58
CA THR A 53 16.25 -12.89 -3.83
C THR A 53 16.94 -13.26 -5.14
N ASP A 54 16.67 -14.45 -5.68
CA ASP A 54 17.12 -14.91 -6.99
C ASP A 54 16.25 -14.39 -8.15
N HIS A 55 15.10 -13.78 -7.85
CA HIS A 55 14.18 -13.16 -8.81
C HIS A 55 13.87 -11.70 -8.42
N PRO A 56 14.86 -10.81 -8.35
CA PRO A 56 14.66 -9.41 -7.94
C PRO A 56 13.71 -8.67 -8.90
N PHE A 57 13.15 -7.57 -8.42
CA PHE A 57 12.33 -6.69 -9.25
C PHE A 57 13.24 -5.86 -10.18
N HIS A 58 12.83 -5.71 -11.45
CA HIS A 58 13.50 -4.81 -12.41
C HIS A 58 12.68 -3.54 -12.65
N SER A 59 11.37 -3.63 -12.46
CA SER A 59 10.40 -2.56 -12.50
C SER A 59 9.34 -2.79 -11.43
N LEU A 60 8.87 -1.71 -10.82
CA LEU A 60 7.84 -1.77 -9.78
C LEU A 60 6.99 -0.52 -9.83
N THR A 61 5.68 -0.68 -9.96
CA THR A 61 4.71 0.42 -9.92
C THR A 61 3.64 0.08 -8.89
N VAL A 62 3.27 1.05 -8.05
CA VAL A 62 2.13 0.91 -7.16
C VAL A 62 1.01 1.81 -7.68
N GLN A 63 -0.12 1.19 -8.00
CA GLN A 63 -1.29 1.87 -8.55
C GLN A 63 -2.45 1.80 -7.56
N ILE A 64 -3.13 2.93 -7.38
CA ILE A 64 -4.36 3.01 -6.59
C ILE A 64 -5.50 3.43 -7.52
N SER A 65 -6.59 2.68 -7.53
CA SER A 65 -7.75 2.96 -8.38
C SER A 65 -9.07 2.90 -7.62
N GLU A 66 -10.07 3.56 -8.18
CA GLU A 66 -11.48 3.38 -7.88
C GLU A 66 -12.18 2.86 -9.13
N GLY A 67 -12.55 1.58 -9.14
CA GLY A 67 -13.00 0.93 -10.38
C GLY A 67 -11.92 1.04 -11.46
N ASP A 68 -12.30 1.58 -12.62
CA ASP A 68 -11.40 1.81 -13.76
C ASP A 68 -10.65 3.14 -13.68
N ARG A 69 -10.99 4.00 -12.72
CA ARG A 69 -10.34 5.30 -12.55
C ARG A 69 -9.07 5.16 -11.73
N VAL A 70 -7.92 5.38 -12.34
CA VAL A 70 -6.64 5.50 -11.62
C VAL A 70 -6.62 6.80 -10.81
N LEU A 71 -6.37 6.68 -9.52
CA LEU A 71 -6.23 7.81 -8.58
C LEU A 71 -4.77 8.17 -8.38
N ILE A 72 -3.90 7.16 -8.26
CA ILE A 72 -2.45 7.32 -8.14
C ILE A 72 -1.78 6.25 -9.01
N ASP A 73 -0.76 6.68 -9.75
CA ASP A 73 0.15 5.80 -10.48
C ASP A 73 1.58 6.16 -10.06
N ASN A 74 2.23 5.31 -9.26
CA ASN A 74 3.50 5.61 -8.62
C ASN A 74 4.59 4.60 -9.05
N PRO A 75 5.28 4.86 -10.17
CA PRO A 75 6.44 4.06 -10.57
C PRO A 75 7.60 4.31 -9.60
N ILE A 76 8.25 3.24 -9.16
CA ILE A 76 9.49 3.31 -8.38
C ILE A 76 10.65 3.44 -9.38
N PRO A 77 11.47 4.51 -9.29
CA PRO A 77 12.60 4.68 -10.20
C PRO A 77 13.58 3.51 -10.13
N SER A 78 14.05 3.05 -11.29
CA SER A 78 14.89 1.84 -11.41
C SER A 78 16.17 1.90 -10.57
N GLU A 79 16.77 3.09 -10.45
CA GLU A 79 17.96 3.35 -9.66
C GLU A 79 17.69 3.27 -8.16
N THR A 80 16.51 3.70 -7.73
CA THR A 80 16.05 3.58 -6.33
C THR A 80 15.79 2.11 -6.01
N LEU A 81 15.11 1.40 -6.92
CA LEU A 81 14.85 -0.03 -6.82
C LEU A 81 16.15 -0.83 -6.70
N ALA A 82 17.12 -0.58 -7.58
CA ALA A 82 18.42 -1.22 -7.55
C ALA A 82 19.25 -0.87 -6.29
N GLY A 83 19.10 0.35 -5.77
CA GLY A 83 19.70 0.76 -4.48
C GLY A 83 19.15 -0.06 -3.31
N ILE A 84 17.82 -0.10 -3.16
CA ILE A 84 17.14 -0.84 -2.09
C ILE A 84 17.53 -2.33 -2.12
N GLN A 85 17.53 -2.95 -3.29
CA GLN A 85 17.87 -4.37 -3.44
C GLN A 85 19.32 -4.67 -3.06
N ARG A 86 20.27 -3.80 -3.44
CA ARG A 86 21.68 -3.93 -3.02
C ARG A 86 21.84 -3.79 -1.51
N ASP A 87 21.15 -2.82 -0.90
CA ASP A 87 21.22 -2.61 0.54
C ASP A 87 20.65 -3.81 1.33
N ILE A 88 19.57 -4.43 0.83
CA ILE A 88 19.00 -5.65 1.43
C ILE A 88 19.98 -6.81 1.30
N GLN A 89 20.54 -7.03 0.11
CA GLN A 89 21.52 -8.10 -0.12
C GLN A 89 22.78 -7.93 0.73
N ALA A 90 23.27 -6.69 0.91
CA ALA A 90 24.45 -6.41 1.72
C ALA A 90 24.25 -6.66 3.23
N ARG A 91 22.99 -6.76 3.69
CA ARG A 91 22.65 -7.06 5.09
C ARG A 91 22.45 -8.55 5.36
N THR A 92 22.60 -9.41 4.35
CA THR A 92 22.45 -10.85 4.55
C THR A 92 23.51 -11.38 5.51
N ASP A 93 23.10 -12.23 6.43
CA ASP A 93 24.02 -12.98 7.29
C ASP A 93 24.42 -14.30 6.59
N ALA A 94 25.59 -14.83 6.90
CA ALA A 94 26.04 -16.13 6.40
C ALA A 94 25.33 -17.29 7.13
N GLU A 95 24.92 -17.09 8.38
CA GLU A 95 24.18 -18.07 9.18
C GLU A 95 22.66 -17.95 9.00
N ASP A 96 22.16 -16.77 8.58
CA ASP A 96 20.75 -16.49 8.27
C ASP A 96 20.63 -15.72 6.94
N THR A 97 20.65 -16.47 5.84
CA THR A 97 20.62 -15.89 4.49
C THR A 97 19.25 -15.31 4.16
N THR A 98 19.21 -14.05 3.75
CA THR A 98 17.98 -13.40 3.26
C THR A 98 17.49 -14.11 1.99
N SER A 99 16.29 -14.71 2.07
CA SER A 99 15.66 -15.42 0.95
C SER A 99 14.61 -14.59 0.20
N ARG A 100 14.17 -13.47 0.81
CA ARG A 100 13.10 -12.62 0.28
C ARG A 100 13.51 -11.15 0.31
N ILE A 101 13.09 -10.43 -0.72
CA ILE A 101 13.19 -8.96 -0.81
C ILE A 101 11.80 -8.41 -0.57
N SER A 102 11.66 -7.45 0.35
CA SER A 102 10.42 -6.71 0.59
C SER A 102 10.65 -5.23 0.34
N ILE A 103 9.82 -4.64 -0.52
CA ILE A 103 9.88 -3.22 -0.88
C ILE A 103 8.57 -2.58 -0.48
N GLY A 104 8.65 -1.61 0.43
CA GLY A 104 7.51 -0.85 0.93
C GLY A 104 7.46 0.57 0.38
N THR A 105 6.27 1.11 0.17
CA THR A 105 6.04 2.53 -0.13
C THR A 105 4.80 3.07 0.57
N ASN A 106 4.83 4.36 0.90
CA ASN A 106 3.72 5.08 1.52
C ASN A 106 3.10 6.02 0.49
N LEU A 107 1.79 5.94 0.32
CA LEU A 107 1.01 6.72 -0.64
C LEU A 107 -0.12 7.44 0.10
N PHE A 108 -0.48 8.64 -0.37
CA PHE A 108 -1.44 9.50 0.30
C PHE A 108 -2.42 10.10 -0.70
N ILE A 109 -3.71 10.03 -0.38
CA ILE A 109 -4.75 10.80 -1.06
C ILE A 109 -5.25 11.84 -0.06
N SER A 110 -5.01 13.12 -0.33
CA SER A 110 -5.41 14.23 0.55
C SER A 110 -5.82 15.46 -0.27
N PRO A 111 -7.03 16.01 -0.05
CA PRO A 111 -8.12 15.43 0.74
C PRO A 111 -8.70 14.18 0.05
N PHE A 112 -9.29 13.26 0.82
CA PHE A 112 -10.02 12.10 0.27
C PHE A 112 -11.52 12.33 0.39
N ALA A 113 -12.16 12.68 -0.73
CA ALA A 113 -13.59 12.94 -0.80
C ALA A 113 -14.39 11.67 -1.06
N VAL A 114 -15.46 11.46 -0.28
CA VAL A 114 -16.37 10.33 -0.37
C VAL A 114 -17.80 10.84 -0.53
N ASP A 115 -18.34 10.69 -1.73
CA ASP A 115 -19.71 11.07 -2.10
C ASP A 115 -20.61 9.87 -2.44
N ARG A 116 -20.01 8.67 -2.49
CA ARG A 116 -20.67 7.39 -2.79
C ARG A 116 -19.94 6.25 -2.09
N ASN A 117 -20.61 5.11 -1.99
CA ASN A 117 -19.94 3.87 -1.66
C ASN A 117 -18.95 3.55 -2.79
N MET A 118 -17.71 3.24 -2.44
CA MET A 118 -16.63 3.01 -3.40
C MET A 118 -15.69 1.93 -2.89
N THR A 119 -14.92 1.33 -3.80
CA THR A 119 -13.82 0.43 -3.42
C THR A 119 -12.52 1.01 -3.94
N ILE A 120 -11.59 1.27 -3.02
CA ILE A 120 -10.22 1.64 -3.35
C ILE A 120 -9.43 0.34 -3.53
N LYS A 121 -8.84 0.15 -4.70
CA LYS A 121 -8.00 -1.01 -5.02
C LYS A 121 -6.55 -0.56 -5.09
N THR A 122 -5.68 -1.25 -4.37
CA THR A 122 -4.22 -1.09 -4.49
C THR A 122 -3.66 -2.26 -5.27
N MET A 123 -2.93 -1.98 -6.34
CA MET A 123 -2.19 -2.96 -7.14
C MET A 123 -0.70 -2.66 -7.11
N VAL A 124 0.09 -3.71 -7.16
CA VAL A 124 1.51 -3.65 -7.45
C VAL A 124 1.72 -4.30 -8.81
N ILE A 125 2.37 -3.59 -9.71
CA ILE A 125 2.74 -4.08 -11.05
C ILE A 125 4.26 -4.22 -11.05
N ALA A 126 4.75 -5.45 -11.11
CA ALA A 126 6.16 -5.77 -11.06
C ALA A 126 6.58 -6.56 -12.30
N ASP A 127 7.45 -6.01 -13.15
CA ASP A 127 7.89 -6.65 -14.38
C ASP A 127 6.74 -7.10 -15.30
N GLY A 128 5.66 -6.30 -15.32
CA GLY A 128 4.43 -6.59 -16.05
C GLY A 128 3.47 -7.56 -15.34
N GLU A 129 3.86 -8.15 -14.20
CA GLU A 129 2.99 -8.98 -13.37
C GLU A 129 2.14 -8.11 -12.44
N GLU A 130 0.82 -8.24 -12.53
CA GLU A 130 -0.12 -7.54 -11.66
C GLU A 130 -0.45 -8.35 -10.41
N MET A 131 -0.25 -7.75 -9.24
CA MET A 131 -0.57 -8.31 -7.93
C MET A 131 -1.54 -7.38 -7.20
N VAL A 132 -2.66 -7.92 -6.74
CA VAL A 132 -3.58 -7.15 -5.88
C VAL A 132 -3.01 -7.09 -4.47
N ALA A 133 -2.66 -5.89 -4.01
CA ALA A 133 -2.14 -5.67 -2.67
C ALA A 133 -3.26 -5.52 -1.62
N GLY A 134 -4.41 -4.97 -2.01
CA GLY A 134 -5.52 -4.85 -1.09
C GLY A 134 -6.70 -4.09 -1.66
N ARG A 135 -7.82 -4.18 -0.95
CA ARG A 135 -9.05 -3.43 -1.23
C ARG A 135 -9.57 -2.80 0.05
N LEU A 136 -10.00 -1.56 -0.04
CA LEU A 136 -10.74 -0.86 1.02
C LEU A 136 -12.14 -0.58 0.52
N HIS A 137 -13.14 -1.15 1.19
CA HIS A 137 -14.54 -0.89 0.93
C HIS A 137 -14.99 0.31 1.75
N VAL A 138 -15.24 1.42 1.09
CA VAL A 138 -15.73 2.64 1.73
C VAL A 138 -17.25 2.65 1.65
N LYS A 139 -17.90 2.72 2.81
CA LYS A 139 -19.37 2.68 2.93
C LYS A 139 -19.84 3.78 3.86
N PHE A 140 -21.00 4.36 3.59
CA PHE A 140 -21.69 5.16 4.60
C PHE A 140 -22.24 4.26 5.69
N ALA A 141 -22.04 4.65 6.95
CA ALA A 141 -22.69 4.00 8.07
C ALA A 141 -24.21 4.07 7.85
N SER A 142 -24.87 2.91 7.73
CA SER A 142 -26.32 2.89 7.83
C SER A 142 -26.69 3.39 9.23
N ALA A 143 -27.77 4.16 9.35
CA ALA A 143 -28.35 4.49 10.66
C ALA A 143 -28.79 3.18 11.35
N THR A 144 -27.89 2.52 12.06
CA THR A 144 -28.21 1.29 12.77
C THR A 144 -28.83 1.69 14.09
N ARG A 145 -30.13 1.37 14.21
CA ARG A 145 -30.90 1.39 15.46
C ARG A 145 -30.04 0.80 16.58
N THR A 146 -29.80 1.61 17.60
CA THR A 146 -29.34 1.18 18.92
C THR A 146 -30.12 -0.07 19.33
N ARG A 147 -29.40 -1.16 19.61
CA ARG A 147 -29.90 -2.20 20.51
C ARG A 147 -29.66 -1.75 21.94
#